data_AF-A0A2A6EDN5-F1
#
_entry.id   AF-A0A2A6EDN5-F1
#
_cell.length_a   1.000
_cell.length_b   1.000
_cell.length_c   1.000
_cell.angle_alpha   90.00
_cell.angle_beta   90.00
_cell.angle_gamma   90.00
#
_symmetry.space_group_name_H-M   'P 1'
#
loop_
_entity.id
_entity.type
_entity.pdbx_description
1 polymer ?
#
loop_
_entity_poly.entity_id
_entity_poly.type
_entity_poly.pdbx_seq_one_letter_code
_entity_poly.pdbx_strand_id
1 'polypeptide(L)'
;MPEHSGAIDYHWNEYPWADSYIRLDEEGGETFNEGGCDMKLAYESQLQEDYKGMKEEHHFLSTVYMPCKEMMDMFGWHTAERGIIRDAQGNIVAINREMPEEPLHALLVLRSKLDVYLEAKNKVLFWCLVGEKQYDNHPHTLIARLTGAAAYRTGEEIDEMQPLRNEPPASPRERVKLEMS
;
A
#
# COMPACT_ATOMS: atom_id res chain seq x y z
N MET A 1 -7.54 -6.06 -2.88
CA MET A 1 -7.11 -4.73 -2.41
C MET A 1 -7.58 -3.72 -3.43
N PRO A 2 -8.06 -2.52 -3.07
CA PRO A 2 -8.22 -1.45 -4.04
C PRO A 2 -6.81 -1.00 -4.42
N GLU A 3 -6.29 -1.54 -5.50
CA GLU A 3 -5.05 -1.07 -6.10
C GLU A 3 -5.42 0.12 -6.98
N HIS A 4 -4.96 1.31 -6.60
CA HIS A 4 -5.11 2.49 -7.44
C HIS A 4 -4.18 2.32 -8.64
N SER A 5 -4.73 2.20 -9.84
CA SER A 5 -3.97 2.28 -11.08
C SER A 5 -3.39 3.69 -11.18
N GLY A 6 -2.06 3.82 -11.27
CA GLY A 6 -1.40 5.12 -11.38
C GLY A 6 -1.66 5.80 -12.74
N ALA A 7 -1.45 7.12 -12.81
CA ALA A 7 -1.48 7.89 -14.06
C ALA A 7 -0.10 7.91 -14.73
N ILE A 8 -0.03 8.10 -16.06
CA ILE A 8 1.22 8.20 -16.85
C ILE A 8 1.69 9.63 -17.12
N ASP A 9 0.88 10.65 -16.77
CA ASP A 9 1.11 12.04 -17.17
C ASP A 9 2.05 12.82 -16.24
N TYR A 10 2.68 12.16 -15.28
CA TYR A 10 3.56 12.81 -14.32
C TYR A 10 4.95 13.06 -14.88
N HIS A 11 5.57 14.20 -14.54
CA HIS A 11 6.99 14.40 -14.80
C HIS A 11 7.86 13.93 -13.62
N TRP A 12 9.03 13.38 -13.93
CA TRP A 12 10.08 13.09 -12.94
C TRP A 12 10.48 14.36 -12.19
N ASN A 13 10.71 14.27 -10.88
CA ASN A 13 11.01 15.40 -9.97
C ASN A 13 9.81 16.26 -9.59
N GLU A 14 8.60 15.74 -9.73
CA GLU A 14 7.39 16.45 -9.29
C GLU A 14 6.93 16.04 -7.89
N TYR A 15 6.27 16.99 -7.26
CA TYR A 15 5.64 16.84 -5.96
C TYR A 15 4.22 16.28 -6.14
N PRO A 16 3.74 15.37 -5.27
CA PRO A 16 2.36 14.87 -5.32
C PRO A 16 1.25 15.92 -5.14
N TRP A 17 1.62 17.17 -4.83
CA TRP A 17 0.71 18.32 -4.73
C TRP A 17 0.99 19.39 -5.81
N ALA A 18 1.85 19.11 -6.78
CA ALA A 18 2.04 19.99 -7.93
C ALA A 18 0.77 20.02 -8.79
N ASP A 19 0.50 21.16 -9.45
CA ASP A 19 -0.66 21.31 -10.34
C ASP A 19 -0.64 20.33 -11.54
N SER A 20 0.53 19.80 -11.87
CA SER A 20 0.73 18.78 -12.89
C SER A 20 0.45 17.35 -12.40
N TYR A 21 0.31 17.14 -11.08
CA TYR A 21 -0.04 15.84 -10.54
C TYR A 21 -1.53 15.57 -10.77
N ILE A 22 -1.83 14.60 -11.63
CA ILE A 22 -3.21 14.20 -11.96
C ILE A 22 -3.51 12.86 -11.31
N ARG A 23 -4.48 12.78 -10.40
CA ARG A 23 -4.96 11.50 -9.84
C ARG A 23 -6.06 10.96 -10.75
N LEU A 24 -5.98 9.67 -11.14
CA LEU A 24 -7.01 9.04 -11.99
C LEU A 24 -8.35 8.83 -11.27
N ASP A 25 -8.35 8.89 -9.93
CA ASP A 25 -9.54 8.79 -9.10
C ASP A 25 -9.55 9.95 -8.09
N GLU A 26 -10.27 11.02 -8.40
CA GLU A 26 -10.60 12.09 -7.45
C GLU A 26 -11.79 11.73 -6.55
N GLU A 27 -12.64 10.76 -6.95
CA GLU A 27 -13.90 10.40 -6.27
C GLU A 27 -13.69 9.44 -5.09
N GLY A 28 -12.65 8.60 -5.15
CA GLY A 28 -12.20 7.76 -4.04
C GLY A 28 -11.46 8.59 -2.98
N GLY A 29 -12.19 9.09 -1.99
CA GLY A 29 -11.58 9.82 -0.86
C GLY A 29 -10.38 9.06 -0.28
N GLU A 30 -9.34 9.79 0.12
CA GLU A 30 -8.11 9.22 0.71
C GLU A 30 -8.37 8.31 1.92
N THR A 31 -9.57 8.42 2.50
CA THR A 31 -10.02 7.74 3.69
C THR A 31 -11.16 6.80 3.34
N PHE A 32 -11.02 5.54 3.68
CA PHE A 32 -12.11 4.56 3.64
C PHE A 32 -12.45 4.13 5.07
N ASN A 33 -13.74 3.92 5.33
CA ASN A 33 -14.21 3.44 6.62
C ASN A 33 -14.42 1.93 6.56
N GLU A 34 -13.61 1.17 7.29
CA GLU A 34 -13.72 -0.27 7.38
C GLU A 34 -13.62 -0.68 8.86
N GLY A 35 -14.48 -1.59 9.31
CA GLY A 35 -14.45 -2.05 10.70
C GLY A 35 -14.71 -0.96 11.76
N GLY A 36 -15.32 0.17 11.38
CA GLY A 36 -15.66 1.27 12.29
C GLY A 36 -14.52 2.26 12.54
N CYS A 37 -13.45 2.22 11.75
CA CYS A 37 -12.40 3.25 11.79
C CYS A 37 -12.05 3.78 10.40
N ASP A 38 -11.57 5.01 10.40
CA ASP A 38 -11.10 5.70 9.21
C ASP A 38 -9.67 5.27 8.91
N MET A 39 -9.48 4.67 7.74
CA MET A 39 -8.22 4.12 7.28
C MET A 39 -7.76 4.86 6.02
N LYS A 40 -6.44 4.99 5.87
CA LYS A 40 -5.79 5.52 4.66
C LYS A 40 -4.68 4.59 4.22
N LEU A 41 -4.44 4.50 2.92
CA LEU A 41 -3.23 3.84 2.43
C LEU A 41 -1.99 4.66 2.86
N ALA A 42 -0.95 3.96 3.29
CA ALA A 42 0.32 4.57 3.70
C ALA A 42 1.20 4.97 2.49
N TYR A 43 0.78 4.62 1.28
CA TYR A 43 1.50 4.84 0.03
C TYR A 43 0.54 5.27 -1.08
N GLU A 44 1.09 5.85 -2.12
CA GLU A 44 0.46 6.09 -3.42
C GLU A 44 1.26 5.38 -4.52
N SER A 45 0.61 5.14 -5.65
CA SER A 45 1.19 4.47 -6.82
C SER A 45 1.19 5.40 -8.02
N GLN A 46 2.21 5.28 -8.86
CA GLN A 46 2.41 6.06 -10.07
C GLN A 46 2.73 5.12 -11.23
N LEU A 47 1.95 5.20 -12.30
CA LEU A 47 2.19 4.39 -13.49
C LEU A 47 3.26 5.10 -14.33
N GLN A 48 4.39 4.44 -14.56
CA GLN A 48 5.52 4.99 -15.30
C GLN A 48 5.48 4.60 -16.77
N GLU A 49 5.03 3.38 -17.08
CA GLU A 49 5.02 2.82 -18.43
C GLU A 49 3.74 2.00 -18.67
N ASP A 50 3.26 1.97 -19.91
CA ASP A 50 2.20 1.03 -20.30
C ASP A 50 2.77 -0.39 -20.33
N TYR A 51 2.28 -1.25 -19.43
CA TYR A 51 2.71 -2.64 -19.32
C TYR A 51 2.48 -3.46 -20.59
N LYS A 52 1.62 -3.02 -21.52
CA LYS A 52 1.32 -3.73 -22.78
C LYS A 52 2.55 -3.94 -23.66
N GLY A 53 3.59 -3.12 -23.50
CA GLY A 53 4.88 -3.27 -24.19
C GLY A 53 5.89 -4.17 -23.47
N MET A 54 5.57 -4.64 -22.26
CA MET A 54 6.51 -5.31 -21.37
C MET A 54 6.22 -6.81 -21.28
N LYS A 55 7.28 -7.62 -21.11
CA LYS A 55 7.12 -9.00 -20.68
C LYS A 55 6.46 -9.04 -19.30
N GLU A 56 5.67 -10.08 -19.03
CA GLU A 56 4.96 -10.27 -17.76
C GLU A 56 5.91 -10.21 -16.54
N GLU A 57 7.10 -10.81 -16.66
CA GLU A 57 8.17 -10.76 -15.64
C GLU A 57 8.66 -9.34 -15.31
N HIS A 58 8.33 -8.36 -16.14
CA HIS A 58 8.69 -6.96 -15.99
C HIS A 58 7.47 -6.06 -15.78
N HIS A 59 6.26 -6.60 -15.60
CA HIS A 59 5.07 -5.78 -15.34
C HIS A 59 5.20 -5.00 -14.03
N PHE A 60 5.94 -5.51 -13.05
CA PHE A 60 6.23 -4.75 -11.83
C PHE A 60 6.96 -3.42 -12.12
N LEU A 61 7.71 -3.35 -13.22
CA LEU A 61 8.37 -2.13 -13.67
C LEU A 61 7.38 -1.11 -14.28
N SER A 62 6.09 -1.42 -14.45
CA SER A 62 5.15 -0.41 -14.96
C SER A 62 4.81 0.63 -13.90
N THR A 63 4.87 0.28 -12.61
CA THR A 63 4.35 1.10 -11.52
C THR A 63 5.41 1.31 -10.45
N VAL A 64 5.52 2.52 -9.92
CA VAL A 64 6.38 2.81 -8.75
C VAL A 64 5.53 3.34 -7.62
N TYR A 65 5.92 3.02 -6.38
CA TYR A 65 5.23 3.48 -5.19
C TYR A 65 5.94 4.67 -4.56
N MET A 66 5.19 5.46 -3.81
CA MET A 66 5.72 6.56 -3.01
C MET A 66 4.96 6.64 -1.70
N PRO A 67 5.51 7.25 -0.64
CA PRO A 67 4.75 7.54 0.57
C PRO A 67 3.48 8.32 0.25
N CYS A 68 2.43 8.19 1.06
CA CYS A 68 1.17 8.89 0.81
C CYS A 68 1.36 10.42 0.69
N LYS A 69 0.47 11.10 -0.04
CA LYS A 69 0.54 12.55 -0.27
C LYS A 69 0.72 13.36 1.02
N GLU A 70 0.07 12.96 2.12
CA GLU A 70 0.21 13.66 3.41
C GLU A 70 1.66 13.61 3.95
N MET A 71 2.34 12.46 3.82
CA MET A 71 3.74 12.33 4.25
C MET A 71 4.67 13.10 3.32
N MET A 72 4.42 13.00 2.00
CA MET A 72 5.21 13.71 0.99
C MET A 72 5.14 15.23 1.20
N ASP A 73 3.93 15.76 1.42
CA ASP A 73 3.66 17.19 1.64
C ASP A 73 4.28 17.68 2.94
N MET A 74 4.05 16.96 4.05
CA MET A 74 4.61 17.28 5.36
C MET A 74 6.13 17.51 5.34
N PHE A 75 6.86 16.71 4.57
CA PHE A 75 8.32 16.76 4.54
C PHE A 75 8.91 17.45 3.31
N GLY A 76 8.09 17.95 2.38
CA GLY A 76 8.57 18.53 1.13
C GLY A 76 9.35 17.51 0.28
N TRP A 77 8.90 16.26 0.26
CA TRP A 77 9.51 15.19 -0.52
C TRP A 77 9.01 15.15 -1.96
N HIS A 78 9.87 14.71 -2.87
CA HIS A 78 9.55 14.55 -4.28
C HIS A 78 10.09 13.22 -4.83
N THR A 79 9.48 12.76 -5.92
CA THR A 79 9.96 11.60 -6.67
C THR A 79 11.11 12.03 -7.57
N ALA A 80 12.36 11.66 -7.25
CA ALA A 80 13.52 12.19 -7.95
C ALA A 80 13.87 11.35 -9.19
N GLU A 81 14.24 10.10 -8.94
CA GLU A 81 14.49 9.09 -9.95
C GLU A 81 13.53 7.91 -9.75
N ARG A 82 13.59 6.95 -10.66
CA ARG A 82 12.73 5.77 -10.63
C ARG A 82 12.85 5.01 -9.32
N GLY A 83 11.77 5.03 -8.56
CA GLY A 83 11.68 4.39 -7.27
C GLY A 83 12.45 5.10 -6.15
N ILE A 84 13.03 6.29 -6.37
CA ILE A 84 13.79 7.04 -5.37
C ILE A 84 13.02 8.30 -4.96
N ILE A 85 12.84 8.49 -3.66
CA ILE A 85 12.21 9.67 -3.08
C ILE A 85 13.27 10.45 -2.30
N ARG A 86 13.32 11.76 -2.53
CA ARG A 86 14.29 12.66 -1.92
C ARG A 86 13.64 13.79 -1.14
N ASP A 87 14.35 14.28 -0.13
CA ASP A 87 14.02 15.55 0.52
C ASP A 87 14.51 16.76 -0.29
N ALA A 88 14.15 17.96 0.15
CA ALA A 88 14.55 19.21 -0.49
C ALA A 88 16.08 19.46 -0.49
N GLN A 89 16.83 18.75 0.34
CA GLN A 89 18.30 18.81 0.41
C GLN A 89 18.96 17.75 -0.50
N GLY A 90 18.16 16.92 -1.17
CA GLY A 90 18.63 15.86 -2.07
C GLY A 90 18.98 14.54 -1.37
N ASN A 91 18.70 14.39 -0.08
CA ASN A 91 18.92 13.12 0.62
C ASN A 91 17.84 12.11 0.26
N ILE A 92 18.23 10.84 0.14
CA ILE A 92 17.28 9.74 -0.08
C ILE A 92 16.53 9.45 1.22
N VAL A 93 15.20 9.48 1.16
CA VAL A 93 14.31 9.31 2.33
C VAL A 93 13.38 8.10 2.19
N ALA A 94 13.11 7.68 0.97
CA ALA A 94 12.44 6.42 0.68
C ALA A 94 12.91 5.82 -0.65
N ILE A 95 12.86 4.49 -0.75
CA ILE A 95 13.21 3.74 -1.96
C ILE A 95 12.20 2.63 -2.23
N ASN A 96 11.94 2.38 -3.50
CA ASN A 96 11.28 1.16 -3.95
C ASN A 96 12.36 0.10 -4.13
N ARG A 97 12.24 -0.96 -3.35
CA ARG A 97 13.10 -2.12 -3.45
C ARG A 97 12.39 -3.15 -4.33
N GLU A 98 12.72 -3.14 -5.61
CA GLU A 98 12.17 -4.08 -6.59
C GLU A 98 13.31 -4.63 -7.44
N MET A 99 14.03 -5.60 -6.88
CA MET A 99 15.09 -6.29 -7.58
C MET A 99 14.53 -7.58 -8.19
N PRO A 100 14.78 -7.84 -9.50
CA PRO A 100 14.46 -9.13 -10.09
C PRO A 100 15.05 -10.27 -9.25
N GLU A 101 14.31 -11.37 -9.13
CA GLU A 101 14.73 -12.60 -8.40
C GLU A 101 14.77 -12.48 -6.87
N GLU A 102 14.52 -11.30 -6.30
CA GLU A 102 14.45 -11.14 -4.85
C GLU A 102 13.01 -11.24 -4.32
N PRO A 103 12.79 -11.86 -3.15
CA PRO A 103 11.44 -12.07 -2.63
C PRO A 103 10.80 -10.81 -2.02
N LEU A 104 11.60 -9.78 -1.72
CA LEU A 104 11.12 -8.58 -1.05
C LEU A 104 10.96 -7.44 -2.05
N HIS A 105 9.69 -7.22 -2.41
CA HIS A 105 9.19 -6.03 -3.11
C HIS A 105 8.55 -5.10 -2.09
N ALA A 106 9.15 -3.93 -1.84
CA ALA A 106 8.66 -3.02 -0.82
C ALA A 106 9.04 -1.56 -1.06
N LEU A 107 8.16 -0.65 -0.66
CA LEU A 107 8.50 0.74 -0.40
C LEU A 107 9.14 0.85 0.99
N LEU A 108 10.42 1.19 1.03
CA LEU A 108 11.17 1.40 2.26
C LEU A 108 11.24 2.90 2.56
N VAL A 109 10.85 3.30 3.77
CA VAL A 109 10.92 4.69 4.25
C VAL A 109 11.83 4.74 5.47
N LEU A 110 12.62 5.82 5.62
CA LEU A 110 13.41 6.03 6.83
C LEU A 110 12.51 6.00 8.07
N ARG A 111 12.78 5.08 9.00
CA ARG A 111 12.02 4.93 10.24
C ARG A 111 11.87 6.23 11.01
N SER A 112 12.95 7.02 11.12
CA SER A 112 12.94 8.32 11.80
C SER A 112 11.95 9.32 11.19
N LYS A 113 11.67 9.22 9.89
CA LYS A 113 10.70 10.08 9.21
C LYS A 113 9.28 9.55 9.37
N LEU A 114 9.11 8.23 9.31
CA LEU A 114 7.84 7.57 9.61
C LEU A 114 7.38 7.89 11.04
N ASP A 115 8.28 7.81 12.02
CA ASP A 115 8.02 8.13 13.43
C ASP A 115 7.49 9.55 13.62
N VAL A 116 8.18 10.53 13.04
CA VAL A 116 7.77 11.95 13.08
C VAL A 116 6.39 12.14 12.45
N TYR A 117 6.11 11.48 11.32
CA TYR A 117 4.81 11.57 10.66
C TYR A 117 3.68 10.97 11.51
N LEU A 118 3.88 9.77 12.05
CA LEU A 118 2.86 9.09 12.86
C LEU A 118 2.54 9.86 14.14
N GLU A 119 3.55 10.42 14.81
CA GLU A 119 3.37 11.29 15.98
C GLU A 119 2.63 12.58 15.61
N ALA A 120 3.10 13.30 14.59
CA ALA A 120 2.55 14.60 14.20
C ALA A 120 1.08 14.50 13.73
N LYS A 121 0.69 13.36 13.16
CA LYS A 121 -0.67 13.11 12.66
C LYS A 121 -1.53 12.28 13.60
N ASN A 122 -1.00 11.88 14.76
CA ASN A 122 -1.66 10.98 15.72
C ASN A 122 -2.22 9.72 15.03
N LYS A 123 -1.35 9.02 14.29
CA LYS A 123 -1.70 7.83 13.49
C LYS A 123 -0.93 6.60 13.99
N VAL A 124 -1.46 5.42 13.66
CA VAL A 124 -0.80 4.13 13.80
C VAL A 124 -0.69 3.50 12.42
N LEU A 125 0.47 2.92 12.12
CA LEU A 125 0.63 2.10 10.91
C LEU A 125 0.26 0.66 11.25
N PHE A 126 -0.59 0.02 10.47
CA PHE A 126 -0.90 -1.40 10.64
C PHE A 126 -0.89 -2.09 9.28
N TRP A 127 -0.74 -3.42 9.31
CA TRP A 127 -0.86 -4.25 8.12
C TRP A 127 -1.58 -5.55 8.44
N CYS A 128 -2.29 -6.06 7.44
CA CYS A 128 -2.95 -7.34 7.49
C CYS A 128 -2.23 -8.32 6.56
N LEU A 129 -1.94 -9.50 7.08
CA LEU A 129 -1.42 -10.61 6.31
C LEU A 129 -2.58 -11.50 5.91
N VAL A 130 -2.72 -11.76 4.62
CA VAL A 130 -3.66 -12.75 4.08
C VAL A 130 -2.84 -13.81 3.36
N GLY A 131 -3.06 -15.07 3.73
CA GLY A 131 -2.36 -16.20 3.13
C GLY A 131 -3.32 -17.33 2.80
N GLU A 132 -2.90 -18.19 1.89
CA GLU A 132 -3.61 -19.43 1.58
C GLU A 132 -2.66 -20.60 1.80
N LYS A 133 -3.15 -21.61 2.51
CA LYS A 133 -2.44 -22.87 2.70
C LYS A 133 -3.20 -23.98 1.99
N GLN A 134 -2.55 -24.55 0.99
CA GLN A 134 -3.07 -25.70 0.26
C GLN A 134 -2.64 -27.00 0.97
N TYR A 135 -3.61 -27.86 1.24
CA TYR A 135 -3.36 -29.21 1.72
C TYR A 135 -3.51 -30.17 0.54
N ASP A 136 -2.41 -30.77 0.11
CA ASP A 136 -2.41 -31.78 -0.95
C ASP A 136 -3.00 -33.09 -0.43
N ASN A 137 -4.22 -33.39 -0.85
CA ASN A 137 -4.77 -34.73 -0.88
C ASN A 137 -5.67 -34.84 -2.10
N HIS A 138 -5.11 -35.30 -3.23
CA HIS A 138 -5.92 -35.69 -4.38
C HIS A 138 -6.98 -36.72 -3.94
N PRO A 139 -8.28 -36.55 -4.29
CA PRO A 139 -8.84 -35.65 -5.30
C PRO A 139 -9.51 -34.36 -4.74
N HIS A 140 -9.28 -34.01 -3.48
CA HIS A 140 -9.93 -32.86 -2.83
C HIS A 140 -8.88 -31.91 -2.23
N THR A 141 -8.49 -30.88 -2.99
CA THR A 141 -7.65 -29.80 -2.46
C THR A 141 -8.44 -29.03 -1.40
N LEU A 142 -8.00 -29.13 -0.15
CA LEU A 142 -8.49 -28.28 0.93
C LEU A 142 -7.63 -27.02 0.98
N ILE A 143 -8.25 -25.85 0.85
CA ILE A 143 -7.59 -24.56 0.99
C ILE A 143 -8.01 -23.96 2.33
N ALA A 144 -7.04 -23.73 3.22
CA ALA A 144 -7.25 -22.94 4.42
C ALA A 144 -6.80 -21.50 4.17
N ARG A 145 -7.68 -20.54 4.45
CA ARG A 145 -7.34 -19.12 4.43
C ARG A 145 -6.76 -18.74 5.78
N LEU A 146 -5.67 -17.98 5.76
CA LEU A 146 -4.94 -17.51 6.92
C LEU A 146 -5.04 -15.99 7.00
N THR A 147 -5.23 -15.46 8.21
CA THR A 147 -5.25 -14.02 8.47
C THR A 147 -4.39 -13.70 9.68
N GLY A 148 -3.64 -12.60 9.60
CA GLY A 148 -2.84 -12.04 10.69
C GLY A 148 -2.86 -10.52 10.62
N ALA A 149 -2.54 -9.85 11.72
CA ALA A 149 -2.45 -8.40 11.75
C ALA A 149 -1.41 -7.96 12.77
N ALA A 150 -0.67 -6.91 12.41
CA ALA A 150 0.27 -6.27 13.31
C ALA A 150 0.24 -4.75 13.10
N ALA A 151 0.69 -4.03 14.13
CA ALA A 151 0.78 -2.58 14.13
C ALA A 151 2.15 -2.10 14.57
N TYR A 152 2.52 -0.96 14.03
CA TYR A 152 3.68 -0.18 14.39
C TYR A 152 3.24 1.12 15.08
N ARG A 153 3.72 1.31 16.31
CA ARG A 153 3.58 2.55 17.07
C ARG A 153 4.96 3.13 17.33
N THR A 154 5.07 4.45 17.27
CA THR A 154 6.35 5.14 17.42
C THR A 154 6.99 4.80 18.77
N GLY A 155 8.27 4.43 18.74
CA GLY A 155 9.03 4.09 19.94
C GLY A 155 8.73 2.72 20.57
N GLU A 156 7.77 1.96 20.04
CA GLU A 156 7.40 0.64 20.53
C GLU A 156 7.97 -0.48 19.62
N GLU A 157 7.96 -1.71 20.14
CA GLU A 157 8.09 -2.90 19.29
C GLU A 157 6.83 -3.09 18.43
N ILE A 158 6.93 -3.93 17.40
CA ILE A 158 5.77 -4.27 16.57
C ILE A 158 4.75 -5.01 17.44
N ASP A 159 3.53 -4.46 17.52
CA ASP A 159 2.42 -5.03 18.25
C ASP A 159 1.70 -6.07 17.39
N GLU A 160 1.77 -7.33 17.80
CA GLU A 160 1.01 -8.41 17.17
C GLU A 160 -0.46 -8.34 17.60
N MET A 161 -1.26 -7.59 16.84
CA MET A 161 -2.70 -7.42 17.08
C MET A 161 -3.46 -8.74 16.91
N GLN A 162 -3.07 -9.55 15.92
CA GLN A 162 -3.63 -10.87 15.66
C GLN A 162 -2.53 -11.81 15.13
N PRO A 163 -2.20 -12.90 15.83
CA PRO A 163 -1.30 -13.92 15.29
C PRO A 163 -1.85 -14.50 13.99
N LEU A 164 -0.96 -14.92 13.10
CA LEU A 164 -1.37 -15.61 11.87
C LEU A 164 -2.14 -16.90 12.23
N ARG A 165 -3.42 -16.93 11.87
CA ARG A 165 -4.35 -18.04 12.20
C ARG A 165 -5.29 -18.32 11.06
N ASN A 166 -5.97 -19.46 11.10
CA ASN A 166 -7.06 -19.75 10.17
C ASN A 166 -8.14 -18.65 10.26
N GLU A 167 -8.55 -18.16 9.10
CA GLU A 167 -9.67 -17.24 8.97
C GLU A 167 -10.91 -17.87 9.63
N PRO A 168 -11.59 -17.16 10.55
CA PRO A 168 -12.80 -17.67 11.13
C PRO A 168 -13.87 -17.84 10.04
N PRO A 169 -14.75 -18.86 10.14
CA PRO A 169 -15.82 -19.04 9.16
C PRO A 169 -16.68 -17.77 9.12
N ALA A 170 -16.93 -17.26 7.91
CA ALA A 170 -17.79 -16.11 7.72
C ALA A 170 -19.16 -16.38 8.35
N SER A 171 -19.71 -15.40 9.07
CA SER A 171 -21.11 -15.45 9.50
C SER A 171 -22.00 -15.57 8.24
N PRO A 172 -23.12 -16.31 8.31
CA PRO A 172 -24.07 -16.35 7.21
C PRO A 172 -24.43 -14.91 6.85
N ARG A 173 -24.15 -14.48 5.62
CA ARG A 173 -24.62 -13.17 5.13
C ARG A 173 -26.13 -13.17 5.26
N GLU A 174 -26.69 -12.29 6.11
CA GLU A 174 -28.11 -11.98 6.05
C GLU A 174 -28.39 -11.51 4.63
N ARG A 175 -29.18 -12.27 3.88
CA ARG A 175 -29.62 -11.84 2.55
C ARG A 175 -30.43 -10.58 2.79
N VAL A 176 -29.85 -9.43 2.46
CA VAL A 176 -30.61 -8.19 2.29
C VAL A 176 -31.70 -8.53 1.27
N LYS A 177 -32.94 -8.61 1.75
CA LYS A 177 -34.11 -8.74 0.88
C LYS A 177 -34.15 -7.45 0.06
N LEU A 178 -33.80 -7.56 -1.22
CA LEU A 178 -34.22 -6.59 -2.21
C LEU A 178 -35.75 -6.63 -2.25
N GLU A 179 -36.39 -5.73 -1.50
CA GLU A 179 -37.78 -5.39 -1.77
C GLU A 179 -37.80 -4.66 -3.11
N MET A 180 -38.32 -5.35 -4.12
CA MET A 180 -38.63 -4.73 -5.41
C MET A 180 -39.83 -3.82 -5.20
N SER A 181 -39.64 -2.51 -5.30
CA SER A 181 -40.72 -1.53 -5.47
C SER A 181 -40.99 -1.27 -6.95
#